data_AF-A0A951DC47-F1
#
_entry.id   AF-A0A951DC47-F1
#
_cell.length_a   1.000
_cell.length_b   1.000
_cell.length_c   1.000
_cell.angle_alpha   90.00
_cell.angle_beta   90.00
_cell.angle_gamma   90.00
#
_symmetry.space_group_name_H-M   'P 1'
#
loop_
_entity.id
_entity.type
_entity.pdbx_description
1 polymer ?
#
loop_
_entity_poly.entity_id
_entity_poly.type
_entity_poly.pdbx_seq_one_letter_code
_entity_poly.pdbx_strand_id
1 'polypeptide(L)'
;TVDGVRLGLDTLIYCGSFIVIGFQAVLFSMLSRIYAVQEGLYPPTATKDTLFGKVTLEGGLAAGIVVFLFGLMLAIYAVISWGQHGFGELDTEVIARLVIPSSIAMSLGMEIILSSFLMSTLALSVRHHITGPLKEYAPAEVAAI
;
A
#
# COMPACT_ATOMS: atom_id res chain seq x y z
N THR A 1 -29.80 16.14 -7.66
CA THR A 1 -29.29 17.52 -7.76
C THR A 1 -29.26 18.07 -6.36
N VAL A 2 -28.11 18.56 -5.91
CA VAL A 2 -28.06 19.41 -4.71
C VAL A 2 -27.98 20.82 -5.26
N ASP A 3 -28.99 21.63 -4.96
CA ASP A 3 -29.09 23.04 -5.40
C ASP A 3 -29.05 23.28 -6.93
N GLY A 4 -29.62 22.36 -7.72
CA GLY A 4 -29.69 22.51 -9.19
C GLY A 4 -28.42 22.06 -9.95
N VAL A 5 -27.31 21.78 -9.26
CA VAL A 5 -26.11 21.20 -9.88
C VAL A 5 -26.27 19.68 -10.01
N ARG A 6 -26.12 19.16 -11.23
CA ARG A 6 -25.97 17.72 -11.48
C ARG A 6 -24.52 17.35 -11.17
N LEU A 7 -24.31 16.59 -10.09
CA LEU A 7 -23.03 15.92 -9.84
C LEU A 7 -22.84 14.88 -10.94
N GLY A 8 -22.02 15.24 -11.93
CA GLY A 8 -21.79 14.45 -13.12
C GLY A 8 -20.50 13.66 -13.04
N LEU A 9 -20.04 13.27 -14.22
CA LEU A 9 -18.81 12.55 -14.46
C LEU A 9 -17.58 13.29 -13.89
N ASP A 10 -17.50 14.61 -14.11
CA ASP A 10 -16.36 15.43 -13.66
C ASP A 10 -16.22 15.40 -12.14
N THR A 11 -17.33 15.54 -11.40
CA THR A 11 -17.33 15.45 -9.94
C THR A 11 -16.89 14.07 -9.47
N LEU A 12 -17.32 13.00 -10.14
CA LEU A 12 -16.92 11.63 -9.80
C LEU A 12 -15.41 11.42 -9.99
N ILE A 13 -14.85 11.95 -11.08
CA ILE A 13 -13.40 11.92 -11.33
C ILE A 13 -12.66 12.65 -10.22
N TYR A 14 -13.05 13.89 -9.88
CA TYR A 14 -12.39 14.64 -8.81
C TYR A 14 -12.50 13.95 -7.45
N CYS A 15 -13.67 13.44 -7.09
CA CYS A 15 -13.85 12.66 -5.86
C CYS A 15 -12.93 11.43 -5.84
N GLY A 16 -12.84 10.71 -6.95
CA GLY A 16 -11.92 9.59 -7.11
C GLY A 16 -10.46 9.98 -6.95
N SER A 17 -10.04 11.07 -7.59
CA SER A 17 -8.68 11.60 -7.46
C SER A 17 -8.36 11.99 -6.01
N PHE A 18 -9.28 12.63 -5.29
CA PHE A 18 -9.06 12.98 -3.88
C PHE A 18 -8.95 11.74 -2.98
N ILE A 19 -9.68 10.66 -3.28
CA ILE A 19 -9.53 9.38 -2.56
C ILE A 19 -8.12 8.83 -2.74
N VAL A 20 -7.63 8.77 -3.99
CA VAL A 20 -6.28 8.27 -4.30
C VAL A 20 -5.21 9.14 -3.65
N ILE A 21 -5.30 10.47 -3.79
CA ILE A 21 -4.34 11.41 -3.19
C ILE A 21 -4.32 11.27 -1.66
N GLY A 22 -5.49 11.21 -1.02
CA GLY A 22 -5.59 11.05 0.43
C GLY A 22 -4.97 9.73 0.90
N PHE A 23 -5.23 8.65 0.17
CA PHE A 23 -4.64 7.35 0.47
C PHE A 23 -3.11 7.35 0.29
N GLN A 24 -2.60 7.92 -0.80
CA GLN A 24 -1.18 8.08 -1.04
C GLN A 24 -0.50 8.91 0.07
N ALA A 25 -1.14 9.95 0.57
CA ALA A 25 -0.63 10.75 1.69
C ALA A 25 -0.54 9.94 2.99
N VAL A 26 -1.54 9.09 3.28
CA VAL A 26 -1.51 8.18 4.44
C VAL A 26 -0.36 7.18 4.32
N LEU A 27 -0.21 6.55 3.14
CA LEU A 27 0.90 5.62 2.88
C LEU A 27 2.26 6.31 3.04
N PHE A 28 2.42 7.51 2.48
CA PHE A 28 3.64 8.30 2.64
C PHE A 28 3.94 8.60 4.11
N SER A 29 2.95 8.97 4.91
CA SER A 29 3.12 9.21 6.34
C SER A 29 3.58 7.95 7.08
N MET A 30 2.99 6.79 6.78
CA MET A 30 3.40 5.51 7.38
C MET A 30 4.85 5.15 7.02
N LEU A 31 5.21 5.23 5.73
CA LEU A 31 6.56 4.93 5.25
C LEU A 31 7.60 5.91 5.80
N SER A 32 7.29 7.20 5.83
CA SER A 32 8.14 8.25 6.39
C SER A 32 8.41 8.01 7.88
N ARG A 33 7.39 7.58 8.64
CA ARG A 33 7.56 7.24 10.06
C ARG A 33 8.46 6.02 10.26
N ILE A 34 8.29 4.98 9.45
CA ILE A 34 9.16 3.79 9.48
C ILE A 34 10.61 4.19 9.19
N TYR A 35 10.83 5.00 8.15
CA TYR A 35 12.16 5.51 7.80
C TYR A 35 12.78 6.35 8.92
N ALA A 36 12.04 7.29 9.51
CA ALA A 36 12.53 8.15 10.59
C ALA A 36 12.96 7.37 11.84
N VAL A 37 12.24 6.27 12.16
CA VAL A 37 12.63 5.35 13.23
C VAL A 37 13.93 4.62 12.90
N GLN A 38 14.18 4.26 11.63
CA GLN A 38 15.41 3.59 11.21
C GLN A 38 16.64 4.47 11.28
N GLU A 39 16.54 5.74 10.92
CA GLU A 39 17.67 6.68 11.01
C GLU A 39 17.94 7.16 12.45
N GLY A 40 17.15 6.75 13.43
CA GLY A 40 17.33 7.15 14.83
C GLY A 40 17.01 8.64 15.09
N LEU A 41 16.33 9.29 14.14
CA LEU A 41 15.89 10.69 14.25
C LEU A 41 14.81 10.89 15.33
N TYR A 42 14.21 9.79 15.79
CA TYR A 42 13.19 9.74 16.83
C TYR A 42 13.59 8.70 17.88
N PRO A 43 13.73 9.04 19.18
CA PRO A 43 13.98 8.05 20.22
C PRO A 43 12.80 7.06 20.21
N PRO A 44 13.06 5.73 20.22
CA PRO A 44 12.03 4.70 20.10
C PRO A 44 11.13 4.77 21.34
N THR A 45 10.10 5.60 21.27
CA THR A 45 9.18 5.78 22.38
C THR A 45 8.30 4.54 22.37
N ALA A 46 8.35 3.77 23.45
CA ALA A 46 7.56 2.58 23.74
C ALA A 46 6.05 2.88 23.90
N THR A 47 5.53 3.86 23.17
CA THR A 47 4.10 4.09 23.05
C THR A 47 3.57 3.01 22.14
N LYS A 48 2.87 2.05 22.75
CA LYS A 48 2.19 0.93 22.11
C LYS A 48 1.40 1.41 20.89
N ASP A 49 2.03 1.39 19.73
CA ASP A 49 1.43 1.66 18.43
C ASP A 49 0.59 0.43 18.04
N THR A 50 -0.54 0.24 18.72
CA THR A 50 -1.44 -0.89 18.48
C THR A 50 -2.02 -0.89 17.06
N LEU A 51 -1.95 0.24 16.36
CA LEU A 51 -2.31 0.38 14.95
C LEU A 51 -1.24 -0.21 14.01
N PHE A 52 0.05 -0.02 14.31
CA PHE A 52 1.14 -0.55 13.48
C PHE A 52 1.49 -2.01 13.81
N GLY A 53 1.24 -2.46 15.03
CA GLY A 53 1.42 -3.87 15.41
C GLY A 53 0.49 -4.85 14.68
N LYS A 54 -0.56 -4.36 14.01
CA LYS A 54 -1.50 -5.17 13.21
C LYS A 54 -1.22 -5.14 11.71
N VAL A 55 -0.36 -4.24 11.24
CA VAL A 55 0.00 -4.18 9.82
C VAL A 55 1.13 -5.18 9.59
N THR A 56 0.75 -6.46 9.47
CA THR A 56 1.69 -7.49 9.04
C THR A 56 1.90 -7.36 7.54
N LEU A 57 3.15 -7.53 7.12
CA LEU A 57 3.56 -7.41 5.73
C LEU A 57 2.77 -8.35 4.80
N GLU A 58 2.55 -9.57 5.28
CA GLU A 58 1.80 -10.62 4.59
C GLU A 58 0.31 -10.25 4.49
N GLY A 59 -0.25 -9.64 5.53
CA GLY A 59 -1.64 -9.17 5.55
C GLY A 59 -1.86 -8.00 4.59
N GLY A 60 -0.94 -7.04 4.56
CA GLY A 60 -0.96 -5.91 3.63
C GLY A 60 -0.87 -6.37 2.18
N LEU A 61 0.06 -7.27 1.86
CA LEU A 61 0.22 -7.81 0.51
C LEU A 61 -1.02 -8.60 0.05
N ALA A 62 -1.55 -9.48 0.90
CA ALA A 62 -2.76 -10.25 0.59
C ALA A 62 -3.97 -9.33 0.39
N ALA A 63 -4.16 -8.33 1.26
CA ALA A 63 -5.24 -7.36 1.12
C ALA A 63 -5.11 -6.55 -0.18
N GLY A 64 -3.90 -6.09 -0.51
CA GLY A 64 -3.64 -5.35 -1.75
C GLY A 64 -3.94 -6.18 -3.00
N ILE A 65 -3.56 -7.46 -3.03
CA ILE A 65 -3.87 -8.38 -4.13
C ILE A 65 -5.39 -8.55 -4.27
N VAL A 66 -6.11 -8.78 -3.16
CA VAL A 66 -7.57 -8.95 -3.20
C VAL A 66 -8.25 -7.69 -3.75
N VAL A 67 -7.87 -6.51 -3.26
CA VAL A 67 -8.42 -5.23 -3.73
C VAL A 67 -8.09 -4.99 -5.21
N PHE A 68 -6.86 -5.27 -5.63
CA PHE A 68 -6.44 -5.15 -7.03
C PHE A 68 -7.23 -6.08 -7.94
N LEU A 69 -7.35 -7.35 -7.59
CA LEU A 69 -8.10 -8.34 -8.36
C LEU A 69 -9.58 -8.00 -8.43
N PHE A 70 -10.17 -7.49 -7.34
CA PHE A 70 -11.54 -7.00 -7.35
C PHE A 70 -11.71 -5.83 -8.32
N GLY A 71 -10.82 -4.84 -8.28
CA GLY A 71 -10.82 -3.73 -9.24
C GLY A 71 -10.67 -4.21 -10.69
N LEU A 72 -9.79 -5.18 -10.94
CA LEU A 72 -9.57 -5.78 -12.25
C LEU A 72 -10.81 -6.54 -12.75
N MET A 73 -11.49 -7.29 -11.88
CA MET A 73 -12.75 -7.96 -12.23
C MET A 73 -13.83 -6.94 -12.65
N LEU A 74 -13.94 -5.82 -11.94
CA LEU A 74 -14.84 -4.73 -12.33
C LEU A 74 -14.44 -4.12 -13.68
N ALA A 75 -13.14 -3.98 -13.96
CA ALA A 75 -12.65 -3.43 -15.23
C ALA A 75 -13.06 -4.34 -16.39
N ILE A 76 -12.81 -5.65 -16.24
CA ILE A 76 -13.17 -6.67 -17.22
C ILE A 76 -14.68 -6.68 -17.42
N TYR A 77 -15.46 -6.63 -16.35
CA TYR A 77 -16.92 -6.56 -16.41
C TYR A 77 -17.39 -5.31 -17.19
N ALA A 78 -16.76 -4.16 -16.99
CA ALA A 78 -17.06 -2.94 -17.73
C ALA A 78 -16.82 -3.10 -19.23
N VAL A 79 -15.69 -3.69 -19.60
CA VAL A 79 -15.33 -3.94 -21.01
C VAL A 79 -16.28 -4.94 -21.66
N ILE A 80 -16.62 -6.04 -20.97
CA ILE A 80 -17.58 -7.04 -21.47
C ILE A 80 -18.96 -6.43 -21.62
N SER A 81 -19.42 -5.66 -20.63
CA SER A 81 -20.72 -4.99 -20.65
C SER A 81 -20.83 -4.03 -21.83
N TRP A 82 -19.77 -3.29 -22.13
CA TRP A 82 -19.72 -2.44 -23.31
C TRP A 82 -19.75 -3.25 -24.62
N GLY A 83 -18.98 -4.34 -24.71
CA GLY A 83 -18.97 -5.22 -25.88
C GLY A 83 -20.32 -5.88 -26.17
N GLN A 84 -21.13 -6.18 -25.15
CA GLN A 84 -22.46 -6.76 -25.30
C GLN A 84 -23.49 -5.79 -25.92
N HIS A 85 -23.25 -4.48 -25.84
CA HIS A 85 -24.07 -3.46 -26.53
C HIS A 85 -23.64 -3.27 -28.00
N GLY A 86 -22.84 -4.20 -28.54
CA GLY A 86 -22.44 -4.24 -29.95
C GLY A 86 -21.38 -3.20 -30.33
N PHE A 87 -20.66 -2.63 -29.36
CA PHE A 87 -19.79 -1.45 -29.56
C PHE A 87 -20.52 -0.29 -30.26
N GLY A 88 -21.86 -0.20 -30.08
CA GLY A 88 -22.67 0.91 -30.59
C GLY A 88 -22.40 2.22 -29.85
N GLU A 89 -23.27 3.23 -30.00
CA GLU A 89 -23.11 4.54 -29.33
C GLU A 89 -22.83 4.34 -27.83
N LEU A 90 -21.58 4.62 -27.45
CA LEU A 90 -21.10 4.45 -26.09
C LEU A 90 -21.78 5.51 -25.22
N ASP A 91 -22.75 5.09 -24.42
CA ASP A 91 -23.22 5.91 -23.30
C ASP A 91 -22.06 6.07 -22.31
N THR A 92 -21.29 7.12 -22.57
CA THR A 92 -20.01 7.40 -21.94
C THR A 92 -20.24 7.67 -20.45
N GLU A 93 -21.41 8.18 -20.09
CA GLU A 93 -21.78 8.44 -18.71
C GLU A 93 -22.00 7.14 -17.91
N VAL A 94 -22.60 6.12 -18.53
CA VAL A 94 -22.86 4.82 -17.89
C VAL A 94 -21.57 4.01 -17.74
N ILE A 95 -20.77 3.89 -18.80
CA ILE A 95 -19.54 3.09 -18.75
C ILE A 95 -18.49 3.74 -17.85
N ALA A 96 -18.33 5.07 -17.88
CA ALA A 96 -17.36 5.73 -17.03
C ALA A 96 -17.68 5.62 -15.53
N ARG A 97 -18.97 5.55 -15.15
CA ARG A 97 -19.37 5.31 -13.76
C ARG A 97 -18.95 3.94 -13.23
N LEU A 98 -18.60 3.00 -14.12
CA LEU A 98 -18.07 1.69 -13.76
C LEU A 98 -16.54 1.62 -13.89
N VAL A 99 -15.99 2.26 -14.93
CA VAL A 99 -14.55 2.32 -15.17
C VAL A 99 -13.81 3.14 -14.12
N ILE A 100 -14.35 4.29 -13.70
CA ILE A 100 -13.69 5.16 -12.71
C ILE A 100 -13.53 4.46 -11.35
N PRO A 101 -14.58 3.87 -10.73
CA PRO A 101 -14.40 3.13 -9.47
C PRO A 101 -13.48 1.92 -9.62
N SER A 102 -13.53 1.24 -10.77
CA SER A 102 -12.63 0.14 -11.08
C SER A 102 -11.16 0.58 -11.10
N SER A 103 -10.85 1.68 -11.80
CA SER A 103 -9.49 2.20 -11.86
C SER A 103 -8.99 2.64 -10.49
N ILE A 104 -9.84 3.29 -9.68
CA ILE A 104 -9.49 3.68 -8.30
C ILE A 104 -9.17 2.44 -7.46
N ALA A 105 -10.01 1.41 -7.51
CA ALA A 105 -9.76 0.16 -6.77
C ALA A 105 -8.46 -0.51 -7.20
N MET A 106 -8.16 -0.54 -8.49
CA MET A 106 -6.88 -1.06 -9.01
C MET A 106 -5.69 -0.22 -8.51
N SER A 107 -5.77 1.11 -8.58
CA SER A 107 -4.72 2.00 -8.07
C SER A 107 -4.45 1.78 -6.59
N LEU A 108 -5.50 1.77 -5.76
CA LEU A 108 -5.37 1.53 -4.31
C LEU A 108 -4.75 0.16 -4.02
N GLY A 109 -5.19 -0.89 -4.72
CA GLY A 109 -4.62 -2.23 -4.58
C GLY A 109 -3.12 -2.27 -4.91
N MET A 110 -2.70 -1.62 -6.00
CA MET A 110 -1.30 -1.53 -6.39
C MET A 110 -0.46 -0.72 -5.38
N GLU A 111 -0.99 0.40 -4.90
CA GLU A 111 -0.33 1.23 -3.88
C GLU A 111 -0.12 0.47 -2.56
N ILE A 112 -1.09 -0.35 -2.14
CA ILE A 112 -0.96 -1.25 -0.98
C ILE A 112 0.15 -2.28 -1.21
N ILE A 113 0.19 -2.93 -2.38
CA ILE A 113 1.20 -3.92 -2.73
C ILE A 113 2.61 -3.31 -2.70
N LEU A 114 2.79 -2.17 -3.38
CA LEU A 114 4.07 -1.46 -3.42
C LEU A 114 4.52 -0.99 -2.04
N SER A 115 3.60 -0.45 -1.24
CA SER A 115 3.90 -0.02 0.13
C SER A 115 4.28 -1.19 1.03
N SER A 116 3.61 -2.35 0.87
CA SER A 116 3.95 -3.58 1.58
C SER A 116 5.36 -4.06 1.23
N PHE A 117 5.74 -4.04 -0.06
CA PHE A 117 7.12 -4.36 -0.45
C PHE A 117 8.14 -3.37 0.11
N LEU A 118 7.83 -2.06 0.09
CA LEU A 118 8.71 -1.02 0.62
C LEU A 118 8.94 -1.18 2.12
N MET A 119 7.88 -1.46 2.89
CA MET A 119 8.02 -1.78 4.32
C MET A 119 8.88 -3.02 4.56
N SER A 120 8.82 -4.02 3.67
CA SER A 120 9.57 -5.29 3.80
C SER A 120 11.07 -5.07 3.68
N THR A 121 11.47 -4.35 2.64
CA THR A 121 12.88 -4.05 2.38
C THR A 121 13.47 -3.19 3.50
N LEU A 122 12.70 -2.21 3.98
CA LEU A 122 13.07 -1.40 5.13
C LEU A 122 13.21 -2.25 6.39
N ALA A 123 12.28 -3.18 6.67
CA ALA A 123 12.35 -4.04 7.86
C ALA A 123 13.53 -5.02 7.84
N LEU A 124 13.91 -5.52 6.66
CA LEU A 124 15.05 -6.45 6.48
C LEU A 124 16.38 -5.82 6.88
N SER A 125 16.57 -4.51 6.65
CA SER A 125 17.78 -3.76 7.04
C SER A 125 18.04 -3.76 8.57
N VAL A 126 16.99 -3.93 9.38
CA VAL A 126 17.06 -3.89 10.85
C VAL A 126 17.74 -5.14 11.44
N ARG A 127 17.84 -6.25 10.69
CA ARG A 127 18.51 -7.46 11.17
C ARG A 127 20.02 -7.31 11.05
N HIS A 128 20.59 -6.39 11.82
CA HIS A 128 22.01 -6.34 12.09
C HIS A 128 22.39 -7.69 12.70
N HIS A 129 23.19 -8.47 11.98
CA HIS A 129 23.90 -9.58 12.57
C HIS A 129 24.69 -9.01 13.75
N ILE A 130 24.21 -9.25 14.98
CA ILE A 130 25.07 -9.18 16.15
C ILE A 130 26.11 -10.26 15.90
N THR A 131 27.29 -9.86 15.46
CA THR A 131 28.49 -10.67 15.46
C THR A 131 28.59 -11.23 16.88
N GLY A 132 28.43 -12.55 17.03
CA GLY A 132 28.61 -13.21 18.31
C GLY A 132 29.96 -12.80 18.92
N PRO A 133 30.08 -12.77 20.25
CA PRO A 133 31.26 -12.24 20.92
C PRO A 133 32.51 -12.89 20.30
N LEU A 134 33.47 -12.05 19.89
CA LEU A 134 34.78 -12.53 19.47
C LEU A 134 35.25 -13.46 20.58
N LYS A 135 35.37 -14.75 20.27
CA LYS A 135 35.90 -15.74 21.19
C LYS A 135 37.29 -15.22 21.55
N GLU A 136 37.39 -14.63 22.73
CA GLU A 136 38.64 -14.11 23.26
C GLU A 136 39.58 -15.31 23.34
N TYR A 137 40.49 -15.38 22.37
CA TYR A 137 41.51 -16.40 22.34
C TYR A 137 42.47 -16.06 23.47
N ALA A 138 42.15 -16.54 24.67
CA ALA A 138 43.07 -16.49 25.79
C ALA A 138 44.40 -17.12 25.33
N PRO A 139 45.54 -16.43 25.52
CA PRO A 139 46.83 -17.00 25.16
C PRO A 139 47.03 -18.30 25.93
N ALA A 140 47.44 -19.34 25.21
CA ALA A 140 47.76 -20.66 25.74
C ALA A 140 49.03 -20.61 26.62
N GLU A 141 49.00 -19.91 27.75
CA GLU A 141 50.22 -19.67 28.52
C GLU A 141 50.54 -20.78 29.55
N VAL A 142 49.59 -21.62 30.01
CA VAL A 142 49.79 -22.22 31.36
C VAL A 142 49.53 -23.73 31.48
N ALA A 143 49.55 -24.51 30.39
CA ALA A 143 49.24 -25.95 30.45
C ALA A 143 50.41 -26.91 30.21
N ALA A 144 51.65 -26.43 30.18
CA ALA A 144 52.85 -27.27 30.09
C ALA A 144 53.77 -27.00 31.29
N ILE A 145 53.36 -27.55 32.43
CA ILE A 145 54.28 -28.17 33.40
C ILE A 145 54.75 -29.48 32.78
#